data_AF-A0A9K3NH59-F1
#
_entry.id   AF-A0A9K3NH59-F1
#
_cell.length_a   1.000
_cell.length_b   1.000
_cell.length_c   1.000
_cell.angle_alpha   90.00
_cell.angle_beta   90.00
_cell.angle_gamma   90.00
#
_symmetry.space_group_name_H-M   'P 1'
#
loop_
_entity.id
_entity.type
_entity.pdbx_description
1 polymer ?
#
loop_
_entity_poly.entity_id
_entity_poly.type
_entity_poly.pdbx_seq_one_letter_code
_entity_poly.pdbx_strand_id
1 'polypeptide(L)'
;MCSPSSSGGENPENVDAGGVLPVLNWSETAFQTLLLNCRMPADYGARYPTEGETAADASSSYVTLFADFFHEGYFRLPLTVFMADLLEYYRIHISQVSPLGMVRVRQFEYCFWSQGIELTIEHFRRFYQLQVQLGFYSFFARKSVKKTPPKCFHQWKSKFFYIKAASII
;
A
#
# COMPACT_ATOMS: atom_id res chain seq x y z
N MET A 1 -28.25 -1.97 5.86
CA MET A 1 -28.46 -2.83 4.67
C MET A 1 -28.22 -1.96 3.44
N CYS A 2 -27.22 -2.26 2.61
CA CYS A 2 -27.00 -1.55 1.34
C CYS A 2 -27.35 -2.49 0.20
N SER A 3 -28.27 -2.08 -0.66
CA SER A 3 -28.73 -2.81 -1.84
C SER A 3 -27.66 -2.82 -2.96
N PRO A 4 -27.60 -3.86 -3.82
CA PRO A 4 -26.65 -3.90 -4.92
C PRO A 4 -27.23 -3.26 -6.19
N SER A 5 -26.40 -2.54 -6.94
CA SER A 5 -26.70 -2.08 -8.30
C SER A 5 -25.68 -2.63 -9.30
N SER A 6 -26.17 -2.77 -10.52
CA SER A 6 -25.78 -3.69 -11.59
C SER A 6 -24.38 -3.50 -12.22
N SER A 7 -23.99 -4.56 -12.92
CA SER A 7 -22.79 -4.74 -13.75
C SER A 7 -22.72 -3.84 -14.98
N GLY A 8 -21.55 -3.25 -15.22
CA GLY A 8 -21.10 -2.73 -16.52
C GLY A 8 -19.60 -3.00 -16.65
N GLY A 9 -19.18 -3.68 -17.72
CA GLY A 9 -17.77 -3.91 -18.02
C GLY A 9 -17.24 -2.76 -18.87
N GLU A 10 -16.12 -2.18 -18.46
CA GLU A 10 -15.41 -1.17 -19.25
C GLU A 10 -13.90 -1.51 -19.31
N ASN A 11 -13.36 -1.32 -20.51
CA ASN A 11 -11.97 -1.48 -20.95
C ASN A 11 -11.07 -0.47 -20.18
N PRO A 12 -9.77 -0.75 -19.92
CA PRO A 12 -8.96 0.10 -19.06
C PRO A 12 -8.38 1.26 -19.89
N GLU A 13 -9.20 2.26 -20.21
CA GLU A 13 -8.71 3.55 -20.68
C GLU A 13 -8.39 4.43 -19.48
N ASN A 14 -7.09 4.69 -19.33
CA ASN A 14 -6.44 5.85 -18.70
C ASN A 14 -7.34 6.69 -17.76
N VAL A 15 -7.50 6.21 -16.52
CA VAL A 15 -8.24 6.95 -15.48
C VAL A 15 -7.28 7.93 -14.82
N ASP A 16 -7.45 9.21 -15.17
CA ASP A 16 -6.72 10.33 -14.57
C ASP A 16 -6.82 10.28 -13.03
N ALA A 17 -5.66 10.20 -12.37
CA ALA A 17 -5.51 9.95 -10.94
C ALA A 17 -5.57 11.24 -10.09
N GLY A 18 -6.28 12.27 -10.56
CA GLY A 18 -6.13 13.66 -10.11
C GLY A 18 -6.99 14.10 -8.92
N GLY A 19 -6.84 13.49 -7.75
CA GLY A 19 -7.29 14.08 -6.48
C GLY A 19 -6.14 14.80 -5.78
N VAL A 20 -6.35 16.04 -5.29
CA VAL A 20 -5.34 16.74 -4.47
C VAL A 20 -5.01 15.88 -3.26
N LEU A 21 -3.73 15.56 -3.07
CA LEU A 21 -3.27 14.80 -1.91
C LEU A 21 -3.40 15.67 -0.66
N PRO A 22 -3.91 15.13 0.46
CA PRO A 22 -3.98 15.89 1.69
C PRO A 22 -2.58 16.19 2.21
N VAL A 23 -2.44 17.36 2.83
CA VAL A 23 -1.24 17.73 3.58
C VAL A 23 -1.06 16.81 4.79
N LEU A 24 0.16 16.80 5.32
CA LEU A 24 0.53 16.12 6.56
C LEU A 24 -0.50 16.39 7.67
N ASN A 25 -1.05 15.33 8.24
CA ASN A 25 -1.97 15.40 9.38
C ASN A 25 -1.81 14.15 10.27
N TRP A 26 -0.71 14.15 11.02
CA TRP A 26 -0.46 13.36 12.22
C TRP A 26 0.70 14.01 12.99
N SER A 27 1.02 13.56 14.20
CA SER A 27 2.05 14.20 15.03
C SER A 27 3.41 13.52 14.90
N GLU A 28 4.49 14.28 15.11
CA GLU A 28 5.85 13.74 15.16
C GLU A 28 5.99 12.69 16.26
N THR A 29 5.33 12.88 17.42
CA THR A 29 5.29 11.88 18.50
C THR A 29 4.67 10.55 18.04
N ALA A 30 3.59 10.60 17.25
CA ALA A 30 2.97 9.38 16.70
C ALA A 30 3.88 8.71 15.66
N PHE A 31 4.60 9.51 14.85
CA PHE A 31 5.62 9.01 13.93
C PHE A 31 6.77 8.30 14.67
N GLN A 32 7.35 8.92 15.71
CA GLN A 32 8.41 8.29 16.51
C GLN A 32 7.92 7.00 17.17
N THR A 33 6.68 6.99 17.66
CA THR A 33 6.04 5.79 18.23
C THR A 33 5.91 4.68 17.18
N LEU A 34 5.54 5.01 15.94
CA LEU A 34 5.51 4.06 14.84
C LEU A 34 6.90 3.47 14.58
N LEU A 35 7.94 4.29 14.48
CA LEU A 35 9.30 3.81 14.23
C LEU A 35 9.76 2.82 15.30
N LEU A 36 9.46 3.10 16.57
CA LEU A 36 9.77 2.21 17.69
C LEU A 36 8.99 0.90 17.60
N ASN A 37 7.69 0.95 17.34
CA ASN A 37 6.82 -0.23 17.26
C ASN A 37 7.23 -1.16 16.11
N CYS A 38 7.63 -0.58 14.97
CA CYS A 38 8.08 -1.34 13.81
C CYS A 38 9.56 -1.71 13.88
N ARG A 39 10.28 -1.27 14.92
CA ARG A 39 11.73 -1.40 15.07
C ARG A 39 12.46 -0.94 13.80
N MET A 40 12.05 0.22 13.29
CA MET A 40 12.61 0.78 12.06
C MET A 40 14.11 1.02 12.22
N PRO A 41 14.96 0.41 11.38
CA PRO A 41 16.40 0.65 11.41
C PRO A 41 16.75 2.12 11.12
N ALA A 42 17.73 2.68 11.83
CA ALA A 42 18.11 4.08 11.70
C ALA A 42 18.76 4.38 10.33
N ASP A 43 19.43 3.41 9.74
CA ASP A 43 20.05 3.48 8.41
C ASP A 43 19.01 3.67 7.29
N TYR A 44 17.74 3.30 7.52
CA TYR A 44 16.64 3.56 6.59
C TYR A 44 16.33 5.06 6.45
N GLY A 45 16.86 5.88 7.36
CA GLY A 45 16.78 7.33 7.28
C GLY A 45 15.33 7.82 7.29
N ALA A 46 14.47 7.20 8.11
CA ALA A 46 13.08 7.61 8.24
C ALA A 46 13.01 9.09 8.67
N ARG A 47 12.25 9.88 7.92
CA ARG A 47 12.13 11.33 8.10
C ARG A 47 10.65 11.71 8.23
N TYR A 48 10.37 12.47 9.27
CA TYR A 48 9.09 13.14 9.43
C TYR A 48 8.95 14.29 8.40
N PRO A 49 7.84 14.37 7.65
CA PRO A 49 7.61 15.46 6.69
C PRO A 49 7.46 16.82 7.38
N THR A 50 7.74 17.89 6.64
CA THR A 50 7.51 19.26 7.08
C THR A 50 6.02 19.62 6.97
N GLU A 51 5.53 20.49 7.85
CA GLU A 51 4.15 20.98 7.79
C GLU A 51 3.84 21.61 6.41
N GLY A 52 2.69 21.26 5.85
CA GLY A 52 2.27 21.70 4.51
C GLY A 52 2.72 20.80 3.36
N GLU A 53 3.68 19.88 3.58
CA GLU A 53 4.01 18.87 2.57
C GLU A 53 2.86 17.89 2.37
N THR A 54 2.82 17.28 1.19
CA THR A 54 1.94 16.19 0.77
C THR A 54 2.75 14.93 0.47
N ALA A 55 2.06 13.80 0.34
CA ALA A 55 2.70 12.52 0.00
C ALA A 55 3.45 12.51 -1.35
N ALA A 56 3.25 13.51 -2.22
CA ALA A 56 3.95 13.65 -3.50
C ALA A 56 5.25 14.47 -3.41
N ASP A 57 5.53 15.14 -2.29
CA ASP A 57 6.65 16.08 -2.15
C ASP A 57 7.96 15.40 -1.73
N ALA A 58 8.01 14.06 -1.70
CA ALA A 58 9.24 13.32 -1.47
C ALA A 58 10.28 13.65 -2.55
N SER A 59 11.48 14.07 -2.12
CA SER A 59 12.62 14.23 -3.03
C SER A 59 13.02 12.90 -3.67
N SER A 60 13.74 12.93 -4.79
CA SER A 60 14.16 11.73 -5.53
C SER A 60 15.02 10.73 -4.75
N SER A 61 15.67 11.16 -3.66
CA SER A 61 16.46 10.27 -2.77
C SER A 61 15.60 9.53 -1.74
N TYR A 62 14.31 9.83 -1.69
CA TYR A 62 13.37 9.34 -0.70
C TYR A 62 12.14 8.74 -1.35
N VAL A 63 11.44 7.91 -0.58
CA VAL A 63 10.18 7.31 -0.96
C VAL A 63 9.15 7.53 0.14
N THR A 64 7.94 7.90 -0.26
CA THR A 64 6.81 8.06 0.64
C THR A 64 6.24 6.71 1.05
N LEU A 65 6.06 6.52 2.36
CA LEU A 65 5.29 5.43 2.95
C LEU A 65 4.17 6.00 3.82
N PHE A 66 3.09 5.22 3.96
CA PHE A 66 1.96 5.57 4.81
C PHE A 66 2.01 4.79 6.12
N ALA A 67 1.71 5.43 7.25
CA ALA A 67 1.70 4.81 8.57
C ALA A 67 0.80 3.56 8.62
N ASP A 68 -0.36 3.63 7.97
CA ASP A 68 -1.32 2.53 7.87
C ASP A 68 -0.78 1.29 7.14
N PHE A 69 0.31 1.39 6.36
CA PHE A 69 1.01 0.21 5.83
C PHE A 69 1.49 -0.69 6.97
N PHE A 70 1.99 -0.11 8.05
CA PHE A 70 2.61 -0.83 9.14
C PHE A 70 1.61 -1.24 10.22
N HIS A 71 0.67 -0.34 10.58
CA HIS A 71 -0.32 -0.63 11.61
C HIS A 71 -1.28 -1.75 11.22
N GLU A 72 -1.70 -1.76 9.95
CA GLU A 72 -2.82 -2.58 9.49
C GLU A 72 -2.46 -3.37 8.25
N GLY A 73 -1.62 -2.81 7.37
CA GLY A 73 -1.11 -3.50 6.20
C GLY A 73 -0.14 -4.63 6.50
N TYR A 74 0.30 -4.80 7.76
CA TYR A 74 1.35 -5.75 8.18
C TYR A 74 2.61 -5.68 7.31
N PHE A 75 2.88 -4.48 6.79
CA PHE A 75 4.03 -4.20 5.97
C PHE A 75 5.31 -4.33 6.80
N ARG A 76 6.35 -4.88 6.16
CA ARG A 76 7.68 -5.01 6.74
C ARG A 76 8.69 -4.57 5.70
N LEU A 77 9.77 -3.97 6.19
CA LEU A 77 10.95 -3.66 5.41
C LEU A 77 12.11 -4.59 5.86
N PRO A 78 13.04 -4.96 4.95
CA PRO A 78 13.00 -4.67 3.51
C PRO A 78 11.80 -5.36 2.83
N LEU A 79 11.47 -4.96 1.60
CA LEU A 79 10.38 -5.60 0.86
C LEU A 79 10.60 -7.10 0.78
N THR A 80 9.52 -7.87 0.82
CA THR A 80 9.61 -9.27 0.39
C THR A 80 9.87 -9.31 -1.11
N VAL A 81 10.58 -10.35 -1.55
CA VAL A 81 10.83 -10.61 -2.98
C VAL A 81 9.52 -10.57 -3.77
N PHE A 82 8.47 -11.23 -3.25
CA PHE A 82 7.16 -11.23 -3.89
C PHE A 82 6.54 -9.82 -4.00
N MET A 83 6.66 -8.96 -2.99
CA MET A 83 6.18 -7.58 -3.08
C MET A 83 6.97 -6.80 -4.14
N ALA A 84 8.29 -6.96 -4.20
CA ALA A 84 9.12 -6.33 -5.22
C ALA A 84 8.71 -6.78 -6.64
N ASP A 85 8.56 -8.09 -6.86
CA ASP A 85 8.11 -8.68 -8.12
C ASP A 85 6.71 -8.16 -8.51
N LEU A 86 5.83 -7.97 -7.53
CA LEU A 86 4.47 -7.48 -7.76
C LEU A 86 4.46 -6.02 -8.21
N LEU A 87 5.25 -5.17 -7.54
CA LEU A 87 5.41 -3.77 -7.90
C LEU A 87 6.02 -3.63 -9.30
N GLU A 88 7.04 -4.43 -9.60
CA GLU A 88 7.69 -4.47 -10.92
C GLU A 88 6.71 -4.94 -12.00
N TYR A 89 5.99 -6.05 -11.77
CA TYR A 89 5.05 -6.61 -12.73
C TYR A 89 3.96 -5.62 -13.14
N TYR A 90 3.39 -4.88 -12.18
CA TYR A 90 2.36 -3.88 -12.45
C TYR A 90 2.92 -2.50 -12.81
N ARG A 91 4.25 -2.30 -12.75
CA ARG A 91 4.93 -1.02 -12.95
C ARG A 91 4.37 0.09 -12.05
N ILE A 92 4.13 -0.25 -10.79
CA ILE A 92 3.60 0.69 -9.78
C ILE A 92 4.64 0.93 -8.69
N HIS A 93 4.72 2.17 -8.23
CA HIS A 93 5.58 2.53 -7.11
C HIS A 93 4.86 2.25 -5.78
N ILE A 94 5.60 1.87 -4.73
CA ILE A 94 5.00 1.55 -3.43
C ILE A 94 4.20 2.70 -2.84
N SER A 95 4.62 3.96 -3.07
CA SER A 95 3.88 5.15 -2.63
C SER A 95 2.53 5.33 -3.33
N GLN A 96 2.27 4.59 -4.40
CA GLN A 96 0.99 4.61 -5.11
C GLN A 96 0.05 3.50 -4.63
N VAL A 97 0.51 2.60 -3.76
CA VAL A 97 -0.32 1.52 -3.20
C VAL A 97 -1.12 2.03 -2.01
N SER A 98 -2.40 1.69 -1.96
CA SER A 98 -3.26 1.96 -0.80
C SER A 98 -2.96 0.97 0.35
N PRO A 99 -3.20 1.35 1.62
CA PRO A 99 -3.09 0.41 2.74
C PRO A 99 -3.94 -0.85 2.56
N LEU A 100 -5.12 -0.71 1.95
CA LEU A 100 -5.97 -1.85 1.59
C LEU A 100 -5.30 -2.77 0.55
N GLY A 101 -4.58 -2.21 -0.41
CA GLY A 101 -3.75 -2.98 -1.33
C GLY A 101 -2.69 -3.77 -0.58
N MET A 102 -1.97 -3.12 0.32
CA MET A 102 -0.93 -3.76 1.15
C MET A 102 -1.48 -4.92 1.99
N VAL A 103 -2.61 -4.73 2.68
CA VAL A 103 -3.28 -5.79 3.45
C VAL A 103 -3.49 -7.03 2.58
N ARG A 104 -4.00 -6.86 1.36
CA ARG A 104 -4.35 -7.98 0.48
C ARG A 104 -3.12 -8.72 -0.02
N VAL A 105 -2.05 -8.00 -0.33
CA VAL A 105 -0.76 -8.60 -0.70
C VAL A 105 -0.20 -9.41 0.48
N ARG A 106 -0.14 -8.81 1.68
CA ARG A 106 0.39 -9.48 2.87
C ARG A 106 -0.44 -10.68 3.32
N GLN A 107 -1.77 -10.58 3.24
CA GLN A 107 -2.66 -11.72 3.52
C GLN A 107 -2.44 -12.86 2.54
N PHE A 108 -2.30 -12.55 1.24
CA PHE A 108 -1.97 -13.55 0.24
C PHE A 108 -0.64 -14.24 0.53
N GLU A 109 0.41 -13.45 0.83
CA GLU A 109 1.73 -13.98 1.20
C GLU A 109 1.65 -14.94 2.39
N TYR A 110 1.00 -14.49 3.47
CA TYR A 110 0.85 -15.29 4.68
C TYR A 110 0.11 -16.61 4.42
N CYS A 111 -1.00 -16.57 3.67
CA CYS A 111 -1.77 -17.77 3.37
C CYS A 111 -0.97 -18.80 2.58
N PHE A 112 -0.26 -18.37 1.53
CA PHE A 112 0.54 -19.27 0.70
C PHE A 112 1.76 -19.82 1.44
N TRP A 113 2.45 -18.97 2.21
CA TRP A 113 3.54 -19.42 3.09
C TRP A 113 3.07 -20.43 4.12
N SER A 114 1.90 -20.23 4.73
CA SER A 114 1.36 -21.17 5.73
C SER A 114 1.05 -22.56 5.15
N GLN A 115 0.87 -22.65 3.83
CA GLN A 115 0.59 -23.89 3.11
C GLN A 115 1.84 -24.47 2.41
N GLY A 116 3.00 -23.82 2.52
CA GLY A 116 4.23 -24.22 1.81
C GLY A 116 4.12 -24.08 0.28
N ILE A 117 3.21 -23.23 -0.21
CA ILE A 117 3.02 -22.99 -1.65
C ILE A 117 3.89 -21.81 -2.08
N GLU A 118 4.55 -21.96 -3.22
CA GLU A 118 5.34 -20.89 -3.82
C GLU A 118 4.49 -19.64 -4.14
N LEU A 119 5.02 -18.49 -3.75
CA LEU A 119 4.45 -17.19 -4.08
C LEU A 119 4.85 -16.79 -5.49
N THR A 120 3.89 -16.76 -6.40
CA THR A 120 4.12 -16.27 -7.77
C THR A 120 3.11 -15.19 -8.12
N ILE A 121 3.49 -14.31 -9.04
CA ILE A 121 2.59 -13.29 -9.59
C ILE A 121 1.36 -13.93 -10.26
N GLU A 122 1.54 -15.09 -10.90
CA GLU A 122 0.44 -15.83 -11.50
C GLU A 122 -0.58 -16.29 -10.46
N HIS A 123 -0.12 -16.86 -9.33
CA HIS A 123 -1.00 -17.23 -8.23
C HIS A 123 -1.79 -16.02 -7.75
N PHE A 124 -1.13 -14.89 -7.47
CA PHE A 124 -1.81 -13.68 -7.00
C PHE A 124 -2.91 -13.20 -7.96
N ARG A 125 -2.62 -13.17 -9.26
CA ARG A 125 -3.54 -12.70 -10.31
C ARG A 125 -4.79 -13.58 -10.50
N ARG A 126 -4.72 -14.86 -10.12
CA ARG A 126 -5.89 -15.75 -10.10
C ARG A 126 -6.89 -15.37 -9.01
N PHE A 127 -6.42 -14.77 -7.91
CA PHE A 127 -7.27 -14.34 -6.80
C PHE A 127 -7.62 -12.86 -6.87
N TYR A 128 -6.72 -12.02 -7.38
CA TYR A 128 -6.84 -10.57 -7.34
C TYR A 128 -6.67 -9.91 -8.70
N GLN A 129 -7.30 -8.75 -8.86
CA GLN A 129 -7.15 -7.86 -10.02
C GLN A 129 -6.72 -6.48 -9.55
N LEU A 130 -5.76 -5.86 -10.25
CA LEU A 130 -5.38 -4.47 -9.99
C LEU A 130 -6.58 -3.54 -10.20
N GLN A 131 -6.75 -2.59 -9.29
CA GLN A 131 -7.75 -1.55 -9.38
C GLN A 131 -7.16 -0.22 -8.92
N VAL A 132 -7.59 0.87 -9.55
CA VAL A 132 -7.33 2.23 -9.08
C VAL A 132 -8.58 2.75 -8.38
N GLN A 133 -8.39 3.37 -7.22
CA GLN A 133 -9.45 4.06 -6.51
C GLN A 133 -8.92 5.37 -5.93
N LEU A 134 -9.51 6.49 -6.33
CA LEU A 134 -9.15 7.84 -5.87
C LEU A 134 -7.63 8.12 -6.00
N GLY A 135 -7.04 7.74 -7.14
CA GLY A 135 -5.63 7.97 -7.46
C GLY A 135 -4.62 6.99 -6.85
N PHE A 136 -5.07 5.94 -6.16
CA PHE A 136 -4.19 4.93 -5.58
C PHE A 136 -4.54 3.51 -6.05
N TYR A 137 -3.52 2.67 -6.20
CA TYR A 137 -3.65 1.28 -6.55
C TYR A 137 -4.08 0.41 -5.37
N SER A 138 -4.90 -0.58 -5.66
CA SER A 138 -5.32 -1.64 -4.77
C SER A 138 -5.59 -2.90 -5.58
N PHE A 139 -6.03 -3.96 -4.92
CA PHE A 139 -6.24 -5.27 -5.54
C PHE A 139 -7.61 -5.83 -5.21
N PHE A 140 -8.57 -5.89 -6.13
CA PHE A 140 -9.87 -6.46 -5.81
C PHE A 140 -9.89 -7.98 -5.91
N ALA A 141 -10.48 -8.61 -4.90
CA ALA A 141 -10.71 -10.04 -4.88
C ALA A 141 -11.69 -10.43 -6.01
N ARG A 142 -11.29 -11.38 -6.85
CA ARG A 142 -12.13 -11.97 -7.89
C ARG A 142 -13.27 -12.78 -7.28
N LYS A 143 -14.32 -13.05 -8.06
CA LYS A 143 -15.58 -13.69 -7.59
C LYS A 143 -15.37 -15.02 -6.85
N SER A 144 -14.31 -15.75 -7.15
CA SER A 144 -13.97 -17.05 -6.54
C SER A 144 -13.34 -16.95 -5.15
N VAL A 145 -13.01 -15.76 -4.67
CA VAL A 145 -12.29 -15.56 -3.41
C VAL A 145 -13.26 -15.15 -2.31
N LYS A 146 -13.24 -15.86 -1.18
CA LYS A 146 -13.98 -15.43 0.02
C LYS A 146 -13.50 -14.04 0.42
N LYS A 147 -14.41 -13.07 0.35
CA LYS A 147 -14.12 -11.68 0.70
C LYS A 147 -14.13 -11.54 2.21
N THR A 148 -12.98 -11.28 2.80
CA THR A 148 -12.94 -10.68 4.14
C THR A 148 -13.46 -9.24 4.01
N PRO A 149 -14.40 -8.77 4.85
CA PRO A 149 -14.85 -7.39 4.80
C PRO A 149 -13.64 -6.44 4.88
N PRO A 150 -13.47 -5.51 3.92
CA PRO A 150 -12.33 -4.62 3.95
C PRO A 150 -12.43 -3.70 5.16
N LYS A 151 -11.33 -3.57 5.90
CA LYS A 151 -11.18 -2.53 6.91
C LYS A 151 -11.22 -1.17 6.21
N CYS A 152 -11.98 -0.22 6.78
CA CYS A 152 -12.00 1.15 6.28
C CYS A 152 -10.76 1.88 6.79
N PHE A 153 -9.99 2.45 5.86
CA PHE A 153 -8.84 3.29 6.15
C PHE A 153 -9.28 4.75 6.08
N HIS A 154 -9.51 5.37 7.23
CA HIS A 154 -9.88 6.78 7.29
C HIS A 154 -8.62 7.64 7.38
N GLN A 155 -8.53 8.69 6.56
CA GLN A 155 -7.46 9.70 6.61
C GLN A 155 -6.02 9.15 6.45
N TRP A 156 -5.84 7.93 5.95
CA TRP A 156 -4.51 7.33 5.80
C TRP A 156 -3.57 8.15 4.91
N LYS A 157 -4.12 8.84 3.90
CA LYS A 157 -3.35 9.64 2.93
C LYS A 157 -2.59 10.81 3.57
N SER A 158 -3.01 11.28 4.74
CA SER A 158 -2.36 12.39 5.46
C SER A 158 -1.36 11.90 6.53
N LYS A 159 -1.24 10.59 6.74
CA LYS A 159 -0.34 9.97 7.71
C LYS A 159 0.83 9.33 6.97
N PHE A 160 1.70 10.15 6.39
CA PHE A 160 2.83 9.70 5.61
C PHE A 160 4.17 10.17 6.20
N PHE A 161 5.23 9.50 5.77
CA PHE A 161 6.61 9.82 6.09
C PHE A 161 7.53 9.36 4.96
N TYR A 162 8.79 9.74 5.03
CA TYR A 162 9.78 9.41 4.01
C TYR A 162 10.83 8.44 4.54
N ILE A 163 11.31 7.54 3.69
CA ILE A 163 12.52 6.74 3.94
C ILE A 163 13.46 6.87 2.75
N LYS A 164 14.76 6.56 2.93
CA LYS A 164 15.70 6.56 1.80
C LYS A 164 15.26 5.54 0.76
N ALA A 165 15.29 5.91 -0.52
CA ALA A 165 14.88 5.03 -1.61
C ALA A 165 15.70 3.73 -1.65
N ALA A 166 16.99 3.81 -1.31
CA ALA A 166 17.90 2.66 -1.24
C ALA A 166 17.58 1.65 -0.12
N SER A 167 16.64 1.96 0.78
CA SER A 167 16.29 1.13 1.94
C SER A 167 15.03 0.27 1.74
N ILE A 168 14.46 0.31 0.53
CA ILE A 168 13.26 -0.46 0.18
C ILE A 168 13.62 -1.90 -0.23
N ILE A 169 14.76 -2.09 -0.89
CA ILE A 169 15.18 -3.34 -1.53
C ILE A 169 16.11 -4.12 -0.62
#